data_AF-A0A4Q5YDT8-F1
#
_entry.id   AF-A0A4Q5YDT8-F1
#
_cell.length_a   1.000
_cell.length_b   1.000
_cell.length_c   1.000
_cell.angle_alpha   90.00
_cell.angle_beta   90.00
_cell.angle_gamma   90.00
#
_symmetry.space_group_name_H-M   'P 1'
#
loop_
_entity.id
_entity.type
_entity.pdbx_description
1 polymer ?
#
loop_
_entity_poly.entity_id
_entity_poly.type
_entity_poly.pdbx_seq_one_letter_code
_entity_poly.pdbx_strand_id
1 'polypeptide(L)'
;MIVFVFSAFAATAQVSTLSLKDRLVRIDSIPFWYTPLAYDDAKWKTYRFDKPVPLKGVDSNYASIVKRGKTVIPELINFLGDTTSTSILNRCDSGYVTIGQLAYFLINDIEFIPVPLVTRSQWCVMSECQLLREGFLEYLRLGRDDFKKRYNHYFYSKMRRQHLNGTLKMTTF
;
A
#
# COMPACT_ATOMS: atom_id res chain seq x y z
N MET A 1 57.04 -5.86 -33.67
CA MET A 1 55.72 -5.19 -33.74
C MET A 1 54.73 -6.10 -33.01
N ILE A 2 54.37 -5.74 -31.78
CA ILE A 2 53.49 -6.57 -30.92
C ILE A 2 52.13 -5.87 -30.85
N VAL A 3 51.09 -6.55 -31.32
CA VAL A 3 49.70 -6.07 -31.27
C VAL A 3 49.04 -6.70 -30.06
N PHE A 4 48.74 -5.90 -29.04
CA PHE A 4 47.90 -6.31 -27.92
C PHE A 4 46.43 -6.12 -28.30
N VAL A 5 45.69 -7.22 -28.42
CA VAL A 5 44.24 -7.23 -28.55
C VAL A 5 43.66 -7.20 -27.14
N PHE A 6 43.11 -6.05 -26.72
CA PHE A 6 42.32 -5.94 -25.50
C PHE A 6 40.89 -6.36 -25.79
N SER A 7 40.52 -7.57 -25.37
CA SER A 7 39.12 -8.02 -25.33
C SER A 7 38.47 -7.49 -24.06
N ALA A 8 37.69 -6.41 -24.17
CA ALA A 8 36.87 -5.91 -23.09
C ALA A 8 35.60 -6.80 -22.95
N PHE A 9 35.56 -7.65 -21.93
CA PHE A 9 34.32 -8.30 -21.51
C PHE A 9 33.47 -7.31 -20.71
N ALA A 10 32.48 -6.70 -21.36
CA ALA A 10 31.43 -5.97 -20.68
C ALA A 10 30.45 -6.98 -20.05
N ALA A 11 30.59 -7.24 -18.75
CA ALA A 11 29.59 -7.96 -17.99
C ALA A 11 28.36 -7.06 -17.82
N THR A 12 27.37 -7.21 -18.71
CA THR A 12 26.05 -6.62 -18.51
C THR A 12 25.38 -7.31 -17.33
N ALA A 13 25.38 -6.67 -16.16
CA ALA A 13 24.59 -7.10 -15.02
C ALA A 13 23.11 -7.05 -15.42
N GLN A 14 22.54 -8.22 -15.67
CA GLN A 14 21.14 -8.39 -16.00
C GLN A 14 20.34 -8.17 -14.71
N VAL A 15 20.00 -6.92 -14.40
CA VAL A 15 19.12 -6.57 -13.28
C VAL A 15 17.80 -7.28 -13.54
N SER A 16 17.55 -8.40 -12.86
CA SER A 16 16.27 -9.09 -12.95
C SER A 16 15.21 -8.15 -12.40
N THR A 17 14.44 -7.52 -13.27
CA THR A 17 13.30 -6.69 -12.90
C THR A 17 12.17 -7.63 -12.50
N LEU A 18 12.23 -8.12 -11.25
CA LEU A 18 11.13 -8.86 -10.62
C LEU A 18 9.82 -8.11 -10.89
N SER A 19 8.80 -8.84 -11.34
CA SER A 19 7.49 -8.25 -11.59
C SER A 19 6.96 -7.66 -10.28
N LEU A 20 6.02 -6.70 -10.38
CA LEU A 20 5.41 -6.14 -9.18
C LEU A 20 4.73 -7.24 -8.34
N LYS A 21 4.10 -8.22 -8.99
CA LYS A 21 3.48 -9.36 -8.31
C LYS A 21 4.51 -10.18 -7.52
N ASP A 22 5.67 -10.48 -8.13
CA ASP A 22 6.73 -11.23 -7.45
C ASP A 22 7.27 -10.48 -6.24
N ARG A 23 7.34 -9.14 -6.32
CA ARG A 23 7.75 -8.30 -5.20
C ARG A 23 6.71 -8.31 -4.09
N LEU A 24 5.41 -8.29 -4.42
CA LEU A 24 4.33 -8.37 -3.43
C LEU A 24 4.35 -9.68 -2.66
N VAL A 25 4.60 -10.81 -3.34
CA VAL A 25 4.69 -12.14 -2.72
C VAL A 25 5.89 -12.25 -1.77
N ARG A 26 6.96 -11.50 -2.03
CA ARG A 26 8.21 -11.49 -1.24
C ARG A 26 8.25 -10.43 -0.15
N ILE A 27 7.12 -9.80 0.17
CA ILE A 27 7.04 -8.93 1.35
C ILE A 27 6.82 -9.83 2.55
N ASP A 28 7.75 -9.78 3.50
CA ASP A 28 7.71 -10.64 4.69
C ASP A 28 7.11 -9.91 5.92
N SER A 29 6.98 -8.59 5.86
CA SER A 29 6.34 -7.80 6.92
C SER A 29 5.64 -6.56 6.38
N ILE A 30 4.49 -6.24 6.99
CA ILE A 30 3.82 -4.95 6.80
C ILE A 30 4.25 -3.96 7.88
N PRO A 31 4.13 -2.66 7.62
CA PRO A 31 4.39 -1.66 8.63
C PRO A 31 3.57 -1.84 9.92
N PHE A 32 4.16 -1.45 11.06
CA PHE A 32 3.55 -1.65 12.38
C PHE A 32 2.19 -0.97 12.55
N TRP A 33 1.91 0.08 11.78
CA TRP A 33 0.63 0.80 11.82
C TRP A 33 -0.51 0.08 11.09
N TYR A 34 -0.24 -1.08 10.49
CA TYR A 34 -1.25 -2.05 10.04
C TYR A 34 -1.27 -3.30 10.92
N THR A 35 -0.58 -3.27 12.07
CA THR A 35 -0.57 -4.35 13.06
C THR A 35 -1.27 -3.88 14.32
N PRO A 36 -1.91 -4.77 15.08
CA PRO A 36 -2.39 -4.42 16.41
C PRO A 36 -1.17 -4.21 17.30
N LEU A 37 -0.83 -2.96 17.64
CA LEU A 37 0.05 -2.76 18.79
C LEU A 37 -0.77 -3.11 20.04
N ALA A 38 -0.09 -3.65 21.05
CA ALA A 38 -0.59 -3.50 22.40
C ALA A 38 -0.84 -1.99 22.62
N TYR A 39 -2.05 -1.65 23.06
CA TYR A 39 -2.55 -0.27 23.25
C TYR A 39 -1.64 0.64 24.11
N ASP A 40 -0.59 0.07 24.71
CA ASP A 40 0.34 0.70 25.65
C ASP A 40 1.66 1.21 25.03
N ASP A 41 1.90 1.06 23.72
CA ASP A 41 3.18 1.50 23.14
C ASP A 41 3.19 3.04 22.99
N ALA A 42 3.86 3.74 23.91
CA ALA A 42 4.01 5.20 23.97
C ALA A 42 4.46 5.86 22.65
N LYS A 43 4.96 5.06 21.70
CA LYS A 43 5.35 5.46 20.34
C LYS A 43 4.19 6.06 19.53
N TRP A 44 2.95 5.61 19.71
CA TRP A 44 1.83 6.10 18.88
C TRP A 44 1.51 7.57 19.12
N LYS A 45 1.66 8.06 20.37
CA LYS A 45 1.36 9.46 20.75
C LYS A 45 2.24 10.48 20.02
N THR A 46 3.34 10.03 19.41
CA THR A 46 4.26 10.88 18.65
C THR A 46 4.03 10.81 17.14
N TYR A 47 3.15 9.92 16.69
CA TYR A 47 2.85 9.77 15.27
C TYR A 47 1.99 10.92 14.75
N ARG A 48 2.44 11.48 13.64
CA ARG A 48 1.93 12.71 13.03
C ARG A 48 1.42 12.36 11.63
N PHE A 49 0.09 12.32 11.45
CA PHE A 49 -0.55 12.02 10.17
C PHE A 49 -0.19 13.01 9.05
N ASP A 50 0.32 14.20 9.41
CA ASP A 50 0.83 15.22 8.49
C ASP A 50 2.22 14.90 7.92
N LYS A 51 2.92 13.86 8.41
CA LYS A 51 4.29 13.52 8.00
C LYS A 51 4.35 12.20 7.22
N PRO A 52 5.28 12.07 6.26
CA PRO A 52 5.56 10.80 5.61
C PRO A 52 5.93 9.75 6.64
N VAL A 53 5.42 8.54 6.45
CA VAL A 53 5.69 7.47 7.40
C VAL A 53 7.15 7.04 7.32
N PRO A 54 7.90 7.01 8.43
CA PRO A 54 9.29 6.57 8.39
C PRO A 54 9.34 5.08 8.00
N LEU A 55 9.88 4.80 6.81
CA LEU A 55 10.04 3.44 6.27
C LEU A 55 11.22 2.66 6.91
N LYS A 56 11.82 3.18 7.98
CA LYS A 56 12.94 2.52 8.66
C LYS A 56 12.42 1.29 9.40
N GLY A 57 12.97 0.11 9.08
CA GLY A 57 12.51 -1.16 9.65
C GLY A 57 11.31 -1.78 8.93
N VAL A 58 10.88 -1.21 7.81
CA VAL A 58 9.88 -1.81 6.91
C VAL A 58 10.60 -2.73 5.92
N ASP A 59 9.92 -3.80 5.50
CA ASP A 59 10.37 -4.72 4.45
C ASP A 59 10.92 -3.98 3.22
N SER A 60 12.04 -4.49 2.68
CA SER A 60 12.75 -3.83 1.57
C SER A 60 11.94 -3.79 0.27
N ASN A 61 11.13 -4.80 -0.03
CA ASN A 61 10.23 -4.84 -1.17
C ASN A 61 9.09 -3.83 -0.98
N TYR A 62 8.50 -3.78 0.22
CA TYR A 62 7.47 -2.82 0.56
C TYR A 62 7.99 -1.38 0.41
N ALA A 63 9.10 -1.04 1.06
CA ALA A 63 9.69 0.29 1.01
C ALA A 63 10.09 0.71 -0.41
N SER A 64 10.60 -0.23 -1.21
CA SER A 64 10.97 0.05 -2.60
C SER A 64 9.77 0.19 -3.54
N ILE A 65 8.60 -0.36 -3.21
CA ILE A 65 7.35 -0.07 -3.95
C ILE A 65 6.84 1.33 -3.57
N VAL A 66 6.79 1.66 -2.28
CA VAL A 66 6.36 3.00 -1.81
C VAL A 66 7.23 4.11 -2.42
N LYS A 67 8.54 3.89 -2.53
CA LYS A 67 9.47 4.85 -3.18
C LYS A 67 9.16 5.12 -4.67
N ARG A 68 8.49 4.22 -5.39
CA ARG A 68 8.03 4.48 -6.78
C ARG A 68 6.89 5.52 -6.81
N GLY A 69 6.23 5.75 -5.67
CA GLY A 69 5.20 6.76 -5.50
C GLY A 69 4.00 6.56 -6.41
N LYS A 70 3.39 7.65 -6.86
CA LYS A 70 2.11 7.62 -7.61
C LYS A 70 2.17 6.84 -8.93
N THR A 71 3.36 6.60 -9.48
CA THR A 71 3.55 5.92 -10.78
C THR A 71 3.20 4.43 -10.72
N VAL A 72 3.28 3.78 -9.55
CA VAL A 72 2.98 2.35 -9.40
C VAL A 72 1.50 2.07 -9.08
N ILE A 73 0.73 3.09 -8.72
CA ILE A 73 -0.68 2.92 -8.32
C ILE A 73 -1.52 2.22 -9.40
N PRO A 74 -1.44 2.57 -10.70
CA PRO A 74 -2.23 1.87 -11.73
C PRO A 74 -2.00 0.36 -11.76
N GLU A 75 -0.76 -0.09 -11.52
CA GLU A 75 -0.46 -1.52 -11.42
C GLU A 75 -1.01 -2.12 -10.11
N LEU A 76 -0.89 -1.40 -8.97
CA LEU A 76 -1.43 -1.85 -7.68
C LEU A 76 -2.95 -2.02 -7.69
N ILE A 77 -3.68 -1.17 -8.42
CA ILE A 77 -5.14 -1.28 -8.58
C ILE A 77 -5.54 -2.65 -9.13
N ASN A 78 -4.73 -3.22 -10.02
CA ASN A 78 -5.03 -4.54 -10.60
C ASN A 78 -5.04 -5.64 -9.55
N PHE A 79 -4.26 -5.48 -8.48
CA PHE A 79 -4.11 -6.43 -7.39
C PHE A 79 -5.15 -6.28 -6.27
N LEU A 80 -5.92 -5.19 -6.19
CA LEU A 80 -6.89 -4.96 -5.10
C LEU A 80 -7.93 -6.07 -4.91
N GLY A 81 -8.20 -6.88 -5.94
CA GLY A 81 -9.08 -8.05 -5.89
C GLY A 81 -8.39 -9.39 -5.65
N ASP A 82 -7.06 -9.41 -5.55
CA ASP A 82 -6.27 -10.65 -5.45
C ASP A 82 -6.39 -11.27 -4.05
N THR A 83 -6.90 -12.50 -3.99
CA THR A 83 -7.13 -13.26 -2.76
C THR A 83 -5.98 -14.17 -2.37
N THR A 84 -4.87 -14.15 -3.12
CA THR A 84 -3.71 -14.99 -2.82
C THR A 84 -3.14 -14.58 -1.46
N SER A 85 -3.12 -15.52 -0.51
CA SER A 85 -2.53 -15.31 0.81
C SER A 85 -1.01 -15.14 0.72
N THR A 86 -0.47 -14.25 1.54
CA THR A 86 0.97 -14.10 1.77
C THR A 86 1.40 -14.88 3.02
N SER A 87 2.69 -14.87 3.34
CA SER A 87 3.23 -15.40 4.61
C SER A 87 2.97 -14.48 5.81
N ILE A 88 2.47 -13.26 5.58
CA ILE A 88 2.31 -12.25 6.62
C ILE A 88 1.05 -12.55 7.44
N LEU A 89 1.23 -12.85 8.72
CA LEU A 89 0.12 -13.04 9.65
C LEU A 89 -0.53 -11.69 9.98
N ASN A 90 -1.81 -11.55 9.64
CA ASN A 90 -2.67 -10.46 10.09
C ASN A 90 -3.18 -10.75 11.50
N ARG A 91 -2.53 -10.13 12.49
CA ARG A 91 -2.91 -10.29 13.89
C ARG A 91 -4.26 -9.66 14.27
N CYS A 92 -4.86 -8.84 13.40
CA CYS A 92 -6.17 -8.25 13.65
C CYS A 92 -7.34 -9.18 13.28
N ASP A 93 -7.14 -10.05 12.30
CA ASP A 93 -8.16 -10.94 11.71
C ASP A 93 -7.83 -12.43 11.96
N SER A 94 -6.76 -12.73 12.69
CA SER A 94 -6.27 -14.12 12.90
C SER A 94 -6.02 -14.91 11.60
N GLY A 95 -5.88 -14.21 10.46
CA GLY A 95 -5.65 -14.76 9.12
C GLY A 95 -4.34 -14.28 8.50
N TYR A 96 -4.13 -14.61 7.23
CA TYR A 96 -2.97 -14.11 6.46
C TYR A 96 -3.37 -12.93 5.59
N VAL A 97 -2.48 -11.94 5.46
CA VAL A 97 -2.68 -10.82 4.56
C VAL A 97 -2.73 -11.32 3.13
N THR A 98 -3.71 -10.88 2.33
CA THR A 98 -3.76 -11.19 0.91
C THR A 98 -2.97 -10.19 0.08
N ILE A 99 -2.60 -10.56 -1.16
CA ILE A 99 -2.00 -9.63 -2.12
C ILE A 99 -2.88 -8.38 -2.32
N GLY A 100 -4.21 -8.53 -2.32
CA GLY A 100 -5.14 -7.40 -2.44
C GLY A 100 -5.14 -6.46 -1.23
N GLN A 101 -5.07 -7.00 -0.02
CA GLN A 101 -4.91 -6.20 1.19
C GLN A 101 -3.55 -5.47 1.19
N LEU A 102 -2.49 -6.16 0.76
CA LEU A 102 -1.16 -5.57 0.65
C LEU A 102 -1.11 -4.44 -0.40
N ALA A 103 -1.78 -4.62 -1.54
CA ALA A 103 -1.95 -3.57 -2.54
C ALA A 103 -2.69 -2.36 -1.98
N TYR A 104 -3.74 -2.57 -1.17
CA TYR A 104 -4.43 -1.50 -0.48
C TYR A 104 -3.50 -0.73 0.48
N PHE A 105 -2.73 -1.43 1.33
CA PHE A 105 -1.78 -0.79 2.26
C PHE A 105 -0.75 0.08 1.52
N LEU A 106 -0.18 -0.46 0.44
CA LEU A 106 0.79 0.26 -0.38
C LEU A 106 0.19 1.51 -1.03
N ILE A 107 -1.02 1.42 -1.59
CA ILE A 107 -1.70 2.58 -2.17
C ILE A 107 -1.99 3.62 -1.09
N ASN A 108 -2.46 3.18 0.08
CA ASN A 108 -2.77 4.06 1.19
C ASN A 108 -1.53 4.78 1.73
N ASP A 109 -0.38 4.11 1.79
CA ASP A 109 0.89 4.75 2.18
C ASP A 109 1.44 5.70 1.11
N ILE A 110 1.10 5.49 -0.18
CA ILE A 110 1.56 6.37 -1.27
C ILE A 110 0.75 7.66 -1.36
N GLU A 111 -0.58 7.60 -1.21
CA GLU A 111 -1.43 8.78 -1.46
C GLU A 111 -2.54 9.06 -0.44
N PHE A 112 -2.63 8.27 0.64
CA PHE A 112 -3.68 8.34 1.66
C PHE A 112 -5.10 8.29 1.07
N ILE A 113 -5.70 7.09 1.08
CA ILE A 113 -7.00 6.88 0.43
C ILE A 113 -8.09 7.63 1.23
N PRO A 114 -8.87 8.53 0.61
CA PRO A 114 -10.01 9.14 1.29
C PRO A 114 -11.17 8.13 1.33
N VAL A 115 -11.09 7.16 2.24
CA VAL A 115 -11.98 5.99 2.30
C VAL A 115 -13.48 6.36 2.25
N PRO A 116 -14.00 7.36 2.98
CA PRO A 116 -15.41 7.74 2.88
C PRO A 116 -15.81 8.21 1.48
N LEU A 117 -14.90 8.90 0.78
CA LEU A 117 -15.10 9.39 -0.57
C LEU A 117 -15.17 8.24 -1.59
N VAL A 118 -14.28 7.26 -1.42
CA VAL A 118 -14.18 6.10 -2.32
C VAL A 118 -15.34 5.14 -2.09
N THR A 119 -15.60 4.78 -0.84
CA THR A 119 -16.62 3.79 -0.48
C THR A 119 -18.04 4.36 -0.53
N ARG A 120 -18.20 5.69 -0.33
CA ARG A 120 -19.49 6.35 -0.09
C ARG A 120 -20.19 5.84 1.17
N SER A 121 -19.39 5.44 2.16
CA SER A 121 -19.87 4.96 3.46
C SER A 121 -19.26 5.80 4.57
N GLN A 122 -20.02 5.97 5.64
CA GLN A 122 -19.49 6.58 6.87
C GLN A 122 -18.64 5.53 7.59
N TRP A 123 -17.41 5.92 7.91
CA TRP A 123 -16.50 5.11 8.71
C TRP A 123 -16.10 5.97 9.91
N CYS A 124 -16.70 5.72 11.06
CA CYS A 124 -16.66 6.68 12.15
C CYS A 124 -15.48 6.45 13.11
N VAL A 125 -14.96 5.22 13.21
CA VAL A 125 -13.99 4.83 14.24
C VAL A 125 -12.74 4.24 13.60
N MET A 126 -11.58 4.78 13.99
CA MET A 126 -10.26 4.20 13.73
C MET A 126 -9.93 3.29 14.92
N SER A 127 -10.30 2.02 14.85
CA SER A 127 -10.14 1.05 15.94
C SER A 127 -9.50 -0.26 15.48
N GLU A 128 -9.49 -0.54 14.17
CA GLU A 128 -8.91 -1.76 13.62
C GLU A 128 -7.43 -1.52 13.26
N CYS A 129 -6.52 -2.38 13.74
CA CYS A 129 -5.08 -2.29 13.47
C CYS A 129 -4.49 -0.86 13.56
N GLN A 130 -5.01 -0.02 14.47
CA GLN A 130 -4.67 1.40 14.65
C GLN A 130 -5.06 2.35 13.52
N LEU A 131 -4.62 2.10 12.29
CA LEU A 131 -4.85 2.99 11.15
C LEU A 131 -5.93 2.50 10.18
N LEU A 132 -6.58 1.39 10.49
CA LEU A 132 -7.73 0.92 9.74
C LEU A 132 -9.01 1.32 10.46
N ARG A 133 -10.01 1.63 9.64
CA ARG A 133 -11.37 1.88 10.13
C ARG A 133 -11.96 0.55 10.57
N GLU A 134 -12.77 0.57 11.61
CA GLU A 134 -13.39 -0.66 12.12
C GLU A 134 -14.11 -1.45 11.02
N GLY A 135 -13.82 -2.75 10.91
CA GLY A 135 -14.42 -3.65 9.93
C GLY A 135 -13.99 -3.39 8.48
N PHE A 136 -12.98 -2.54 8.26
CA PHE A 136 -12.53 -2.21 6.91
C PHE A 136 -11.77 -3.36 6.28
N LEU A 137 -11.01 -4.14 7.06
CA LEU A 137 -10.36 -5.35 6.52
C LEU A 137 -11.38 -6.38 6.08
N GLU A 138 -12.46 -6.55 6.84
CA GLU A 138 -13.57 -7.42 6.48
C GLU A 138 -14.28 -6.91 5.22
N TYR A 139 -14.50 -5.60 5.11
CA TYR A 139 -15.02 -4.98 3.88
C TYR A 139 -14.10 -5.19 2.68
N LEU A 140 -12.77 -5.09 2.84
CA LEU A 140 -11.85 -5.45 1.77
C LEU A 140 -11.95 -6.94 1.44
N ARG A 141 -12.09 -7.82 2.42
CA ARG A 141 -12.18 -9.27 2.19
C ARG A 141 -13.43 -9.64 1.41
N LEU A 142 -14.59 -9.15 1.81
CA LEU A 142 -15.89 -9.48 1.20
C LEU A 142 -16.22 -8.61 -0.02
N GLY A 143 -15.86 -7.34 0.02
CA GLY A 143 -16.21 -6.30 -0.95
C GLY A 143 -15.06 -5.85 -1.86
N ARG A 144 -13.93 -6.58 -1.93
CA ARG A 144 -12.75 -6.25 -2.74
C ARG A 144 -13.05 -5.81 -4.17
N ASP A 145 -13.97 -6.46 -4.87
CA ASP A 145 -14.26 -6.14 -6.27
C ASP A 145 -15.01 -4.81 -6.40
N ASP A 146 -15.95 -4.54 -5.48
CA ASP A 146 -16.63 -3.26 -5.38
C ASP A 146 -15.64 -2.16 -4.99
N PHE A 147 -14.77 -2.41 -4.01
CA PHE A 147 -13.71 -1.47 -3.63
C PHE A 147 -12.76 -1.18 -4.79
N LYS A 148 -12.24 -2.20 -5.48
CA LYS A 148 -11.38 -2.07 -6.66
C LYS A 148 -12.06 -1.21 -7.73
N LYS A 149 -13.33 -1.48 -8.03
CA LYS A 149 -14.11 -0.71 -8.99
C LYS A 149 -14.24 0.76 -8.58
N ARG A 150 -14.62 1.03 -7.32
CA ARG A 150 -14.78 2.39 -6.77
C ARG A 150 -13.47 3.15 -6.73
N TYR A 151 -12.40 2.52 -6.25
CA TYR A 151 -11.10 3.13 -6.18
C TYR A 151 -10.54 3.42 -7.57
N ASN A 152 -10.71 2.51 -8.54
CA ASN A 152 -10.34 2.76 -9.94
C ASN A 152 -11.11 3.95 -10.52
N HIS A 153 -12.41 4.06 -10.27
CA HIS A 153 -13.21 5.21 -10.68
C HIS A 153 -12.71 6.51 -10.03
N TYR A 154 -12.47 6.50 -8.72
CA TYR A 154 -11.90 7.63 -8.00
C TYR A 154 -10.53 8.04 -8.57
N PHE A 155 -9.64 7.08 -8.86
CA PHE A 155 -8.27 7.32 -9.31
C PHE A 155 -8.21 8.17 -10.60
N TYR A 156 -9.10 7.90 -11.55
CA TYR A 156 -9.19 8.62 -12.82
C TYR A 156 -10.11 9.86 -12.78
N SER A 157 -10.85 10.05 -11.68
CA SER A 157 -11.83 11.13 -11.57
C SER A 157 -11.22 12.52 -11.40
N LYS A 158 -12.03 13.56 -11.70
CA LYS A 158 -11.74 14.94 -11.30
C LYS A 158 -11.65 15.10 -9.78
N MET A 159 -12.39 14.28 -9.04
CA MET A 159 -12.46 14.30 -7.58
C MET A 159 -11.11 14.00 -6.92
N ARG A 160 -10.35 12.99 -7.40
CA ARG A 160 -8.99 12.74 -6.91
C ARG A 160 -8.06 13.92 -7.14
N ARG A 161 -8.13 14.55 -8.33
CA ARG A 161 -7.33 15.76 -8.61
C ARG A 161 -7.66 16.89 -7.63
N GLN A 162 -8.94 17.09 -7.32
CA GLN A 162 -9.37 18.09 -6.35
C GLN A 162 -8.89 17.77 -4.94
N HIS A 163 -8.97 16.51 -4.51
CA HIS A 163 -8.48 16.03 -3.22
C HIS A 163 -6.97 16.24 -3.09
N LEU A 164 -6.18 15.79 -4.06
CA LEU A 164 -4.72 15.92 -4.04
C LEU A 164 -4.23 17.38 -4.07
N ASN A 165 -5.02 18.29 -4.66
CA ASN A 165 -4.72 19.72 -4.69
C ASN A 165 -5.29 20.50 -3.49
N GLY A 166 -5.92 19.83 -2.52
CA GLY A 166 -6.56 20.47 -1.36
C GLY A 166 -7.78 21.34 -1.69
N THR A 167 -8.31 21.24 -2.91
CA THR A 167 -9.46 22.04 -3.39
C THR A 167 -10.80 21.38 -3.13
N LEU A 168 -10.79 20.10 -2.75
CA LEU A 168 -12.00 19.36 -2.40
C LEU A 168 -12.47 19.79 -1.00
N LYS A 169 -13.60 20.51 -0.94
CA LYS A 169 -14.31 20.74 0.31
C LYS A 169 -15.13 19.48 0.62
N MET A 170 -14.74 18.73 1.64
CA MET A 170 -15.58 17.64 2.14
C MET A 170 -16.75 18.25 2.91
N THR A 171 -17.90 18.38 2.25
CA THR A 171 -19.16 18.62 2.95
C THR A 171 -19.48 17.36 3.74
N THR A 172 -19.50 17.46 5.06
CA THR A 172 -19.93 16.39 5.96
C THR A 172 -21.31 15.89 5.55
N PHE A 173 -21.43 14.58 5.33
CA PHE A 173 -22.68 13.87 5.09
C PHE A 173 -23.31 13.45 6.41
#